data_AF-A0A162D188-F1
#
_entry.id   AF-A0A162D188-F1
#
_cell.length_a   1.000
_cell.length_b   1.000
_cell.length_c   1.000
_cell.angle_alpha   90.00
_cell.angle_beta   90.00
_cell.angle_gamma   90.00
#
_symmetry.space_group_name_H-M   'P 1'
#
loop_
_entity.id
_entity.type
_entity.pdbx_description
1 polymer ?
#
loop_
_entity_poly.entity_id
_entity_poly.type
_entity_poly.pdbx_seq_one_letter_code
_entity_poly.pdbx_strand_id
1 'polypeptide(L)'
;VVLFKEVLINEGSLRKAKVALKTDGNSKKSRNNGVSIILDALYQLEELANMSLSGNSCPSIPGSKAKPAIPKEVLDEIIGWL
;
A
#
# COMPACT_ATOMS: atom_id res chain seq x y z
N VAL A 1 -6.23 1.85 16.95
CA VAL A 1 -5.21 1.23 16.07
C VAL A 1 -5.50 -0.25 16.05
N VAL A 2 -5.56 -0.84 14.86
CA VAL A 2 -5.77 -2.29 14.70
C VAL A 2 -4.44 -2.91 14.33
N LEU A 3 -4.14 -4.07 14.90
CA LEU A 3 -2.97 -4.84 14.55
C LEU A 3 -3.17 -5.45 13.16
N PHE A 4 -2.51 -4.88 12.16
CA PHE A 4 -2.35 -5.49 10.82
C PHE A 4 -1.12 -6.40 10.90
N LYS A 5 -1.28 -7.49 11.67
CA LYS A 5 -0.24 -8.42 12.17
C LYS A 5 0.94 -7.77 12.90
N GLU A 6 1.86 -7.13 12.18
CA GLU A 6 3.05 -6.47 12.74
C GLU A 6 3.06 -4.95 12.51
N VAL A 7 2.06 -4.43 11.79
CA VAL A 7 1.95 -3.00 11.48
C VAL A 7 0.69 -2.42 12.12
N LEU A 8 0.88 -1.36 12.90
CA LEU A 8 -0.21 -0.68 13.58
C LEU A 8 -0.87 0.32 12.62
N ILE A 9 -2.05 -0.01 12.11
CA ILE A 9 -2.83 0.90 11.27
C ILE A 9 -3.93 1.59 12.08
N ASN A 10 -4.16 2.87 11.81
CA ASN A 10 -5.29 3.59 12.39
C ASN A 10 -6.62 2.95 11.93
N GLU A 11 -7.50 2.65 12.88
CA GLU A 11 -8.80 2.00 12.61
C GLU A 11 -9.71 2.85 11.71
N GLY A 12 -9.64 4.17 11.86
CA GLY A 12 -10.34 5.12 11.01
C GLY A 12 -9.85 5.06 9.56
N SER A 13 -8.54 4.89 9.34
CA SER A 13 -7.99 4.70 7.99
C SER A 13 -8.45 3.38 7.38
N LEU A 14 -8.45 2.29 8.16
CA LEU A 14 -8.95 0.99 7.70
C LEU A 14 -10.46 1.06 7.33
N ARG A 15 -11.26 1.77 8.14
CA ARG A 15 -12.67 1.99 7.84
C ARG A 15 -12.86 2.82 6.56
N LYS A 16 -12.07 3.89 6.38
CA LYS A 16 -12.10 4.71 5.15
C LYS A 16 -11.75 3.88 3.92
N ALA A 17 -10.71 3.04 4.02
CA ALA A 17 -10.34 2.14 2.96
C ALA A 17 -11.49 1.17 2.63
N LYS A 18 -12.14 0.56 3.64
CA LYS A 18 -13.26 -0.36 3.45
C LYS A 18 -14.47 0.29 2.78
N VAL A 19 -14.73 1.57 3.10
CA VAL A 19 -15.77 2.35 2.41
C VAL A 19 -15.36 2.58 0.96
N ALA A 20 -14.10 2.99 0.71
CA ALA A 20 -13.59 3.22 -0.64
C ALA A 20 -13.70 1.99 -1.54
N LEU A 21 -13.46 0.78 -1.02
CA LEU A 21 -13.65 -0.48 -1.76
C LEU A 21 -15.10 -0.68 -2.24
N LYS A 22 -16.08 -0.22 -1.48
CA LYS A 22 -17.50 -0.47 -1.76
C LYS A 22 -18.15 0.61 -2.61
N THR A 23 -17.51 1.76 -2.79
CA THR A 23 -18.10 2.96 -3.40
C THR A 23 -18.60 2.74 -4.83
N ASP A 24 -18.00 1.83 -5.61
CA ASP A 24 -18.45 1.51 -6.97
C ASP A 24 -18.55 0.00 -7.27
N GLY A 25 -18.82 -0.82 -6.25
CA GLY A 25 -18.94 -2.28 -6.42
C GLY A 25 -17.59 -3.00 -6.59
N ASN A 26 -16.56 -2.55 -5.86
CA ASN A 26 -15.22 -3.13 -5.87
C ASN A 26 -14.52 -3.07 -7.25
N SER A 27 -14.73 -2.00 -8.01
CA SER A 27 -14.02 -1.82 -9.28
C SER A 27 -12.51 -1.70 -9.05
N LYS A 28 -11.74 -1.74 -10.15
CA LYS A 28 -10.30 -1.43 -10.12
C LYS A 28 -10.01 -0.08 -9.48
N LYS A 29 -10.85 0.93 -9.73
CA LYS A 29 -10.69 2.27 -9.16
C LYS A 29 -10.88 2.25 -7.63
N SER A 30 -11.94 1.61 -7.15
CA SER A 30 -12.20 1.47 -5.71
C SER A 30 -11.10 0.68 -4.99
N ARG A 31 -10.60 -0.40 -5.60
CA ARG A 31 -9.45 -1.15 -5.07
C ARG A 31 -8.20 -0.28 -4.96
N ASN A 32 -7.85 0.44 -6.03
CA ASN A 32 -6.70 1.36 -6.01
C ASN A 32 -6.84 2.43 -4.92
N ASN A 33 -8.06 2.97 -4.74
CA ASN A 33 -8.32 3.95 -3.68
C ASN A 33 -8.15 3.33 -2.29
N GLY A 34 -8.67 2.11 -2.08
CA GLY A 34 -8.49 1.38 -0.83
C GLY A 34 -7.02 1.14 -0.50
N VAL A 35 -6.23 0.67 -1.49
CA VAL A 35 -4.78 0.50 -1.35
C VAL A 35 -4.09 1.82 -1.02
N SER A 36 -4.40 2.91 -1.72
CA SER A 36 -3.80 4.23 -1.46
C SER A 36 -4.03 4.67 -0.02
N ILE A 37 -5.27 4.55 0.49
CA ILE A 37 -5.61 4.93 1.86
C ILE A 37 -4.85 4.09 2.89
N ILE A 38 -4.65 2.80 2.61
CA ILE A 38 -3.86 1.93 3.49
C ILE A 38 -2.39 2.37 3.47
N LEU A 39 -1.79 2.55 2.29
CA LEU A 39 -0.38 2.98 2.19
C LEU A 39 -0.13 4.34 2.84
N ASP A 40 -1.03 5.31 2.64
CA ASP A 40 -0.98 6.64 3.27
C ASP A 40 -1.11 6.57 4.81
N ALA A 41 -1.72 5.50 5.34
CA ALA A 41 -1.85 5.28 6.77
C ALA A 41 -0.64 4.54 7.37
N LEU A 42 0.15 3.85 6.54
CA LEU A 42 1.30 3.05 6.95
C LEU A 42 2.63 3.81 6.82
N TYR A 43 2.73 4.73 5.85
CA TYR A 43 3.97 5.42 5.51
C TYR A 43 3.72 6.92 5.35
N GLN A 44 4.73 7.72 5.68
CA GLN A 44 4.77 9.11 5.20
C GLN A 44 4.99 9.13 3.68
N LEU A 45 4.57 10.23 3.04
CA LEU A 45 4.68 10.39 1.59
C LEU A 45 6.14 10.26 1.12
N GLU A 46 7.07 10.85 1.87
CA GLU A 46 8.50 10.84 1.57
C GLU A 46 9.10 9.44 1.71
N GLU A 47 8.62 8.65 2.67
CA GLU A 47 9.04 7.26 2.85
C GLU A 47 8.56 6.40 1.68
N LEU A 48 7.26 6.47 1.38
CA LEU A 48 6.65 5.67 0.31
C LEU A 48 7.24 6.04 -1.07
N ALA A 49 7.53 7.33 -1.31
CA ALA A 49 8.18 7.80 -2.53
C ALA A 49 9.59 7.21 -2.71
N ASN A 50 10.26 6.83 -1.62
CA ASN A 50 11.59 6.21 -1.63
C ASN A 50 11.55 4.68 -1.60
N MET A 51 10.38 4.05 -1.63
CA MET A 51 10.21 2.61 -1.72
C MET A 51 9.85 2.15 -3.13
N SER A 52 9.90 0.84 -3.35
CA SER A 52 9.43 0.18 -4.57
C SER A 52 8.68 -1.12 -4.24
N LEU A 53 7.93 -1.63 -5.20
CA LEU A 53 7.23 -2.90 -5.04
C LEU A 53 8.19 -4.11 -5.00
N SER A 54 9.28 -4.07 -5.77
CA SER A 54 10.13 -5.25 -6.02
C SER A 54 11.55 -5.14 -5.46
N GLY A 55 12.00 -3.97 -5.02
CA GLY A 55 13.38 -3.78 -4.59
C GLY A 55 14.40 -3.70 -5.73
N ASN A 56 13.97 -3.79 -6.99
CA ASN A 56 14.86 -3.89 -8.15
C ASN A 56 15.06 -2.53 -8.82
N SER A 57 16.22 -2.36 -9.48
CA SER A 57 16.44 -1.25 -10.42
C SER A 57 15.50 -1.35 -11.62
N CYS A 58 15.16 -0.21 -12.22
CA CYS A 58 14.28 -0.17 -13.39
C CYS A 58 15.05 -0.68 -14.64
N PRO A 59 14.63 -1.80 -15.26
CA PRO A 59 15.36 -2.39 -16.39
C PRO A 59 15.32 -1.53 -17.65
N SER A 60 14.31 -0.65 -17.79
CA SER A 60 14.18 0.26 -18.92
C SER A 60 14.94 1.58 -18.75
N ILE A 61 15.53 1.84 -17.56
CA ILE A 61 16.28 3.05 -17.27
C ILE A 61 17.71 2.65 -16.87
N PRO A 62 18.67 2.70 -17.80
CA PRO A 62 20.08 2.42 -17.52
C PRO A 62 20.61 3.31 -16.39
N GLY A 63 21.35 2.71 -15.45
CA GLY A 63 21.92 3.42 -14.30
C GLY A 63 20.92 3.77 -13.19
N SER A 64 19.66 3.34 -13.30
CA SER A 64 18.69 3.52 -12.21
C SER A 64 19.11 2.75 -10.95
N LYS A 65 18.92 3.38 -9.79
CA LYS A 65 19.22 2.77 -8.50
C LYS A 65 18.00 2.01 -7.98
N ALA A 66 18.25 0.86 -7.37
CA ALA A 66 17.23 0.14 -6.61
C ALA A 66 16.75 0.99 -5.42
N LYS A 67 15.43 0.94 -5.17
CA LYS A 67 14.79 1.47 -3.96
C LYS A 67 14.47 0.30 -3.02
N PRO A 68 14.47 0.47 -1.69
CA PRO A 68 13.99 -0.55 -0.77
C PRO A 68 12.61 -1.10 -1.16
N ALA A 69 12.41 -2.41 -1.00
CA ALA A 69 11.12 -3.03 -1.25
C ALA A 69 10.14 -2.72 -0.10
N ILE A 70 8.86 -2.53 -0.43
CA ILE A 70 7.79 -2.61 0.57
C ILE A 70 7.84 -4.01 1.19
N PRO A 71 7.80 -4.15 2.53
CA PRO A 71 7.82 -5.44 3.19
C PRO A 71 6.75 -6.38 2.64
N LYS A 72 7.13 -7.63 2.39
CA LYS A 72 6.24 -8.61 1.74
C LYS A 72 4.99 -8.85 2.58
N GLU A 73 5.13 -8.80 3.90
CA GLU A 73 4.06 -8.98 4.87
C GLU A 73 2.98 -7.89 4.72
N VAL A 74 3.40 -6.65 4.44
CA VAL A 74 2.47 -5.54 4.16
C VAL A 74 1.75 -5.76 2.84
N LEU A 75 2.46 -6.21 1.81
CA LEU A 75 1.86 -6.50 0.50
C LEU A 75 0.87 -7.66 0.57
N ASP A 76 1.23 -8.76 1.22
CA ASP A 76 0.40 -9.95 1.39
C ASP A 76 -0.90 -9.61 2.14
N GLU A 77 -0.82 -8.75 3.16
CA GLU A 77 -1.99 -8.32 3.94
C GLU A 77 -2.89 -7.36 3.14
N ILE A 78 -2.30 -6.42 2.39
CA ILE A 78 -3.08 -5.58 1.45
C ILE A 78 -3.78 -6.46 0.41
N ILE A 79 -3.10 -7.46 -0.15
CA ILE A 79 -3.68 -8.37 -1.15
C ILE A 79 -4.82 -9.20 -0.55
N GLY A 80 -4.65 -9.74 0.66
CA GLY A 80 -5.69 -10.51 1.35
C GLY A 80 -6.91 -9.69 1.76
N TRP A 81 -6.77 -8.36 1.81
CA TRP A 81 -7.83 -7.43 2.20
C TRP A 81 -8.70 -6.94 1.03
N LEU A 82 -8.21 -7.00 -0.22
CA LEU A 82 -8.92 -6.54 -1.43
C LEU A 82 -9.92 -7.57 -2.00
#